data_AF-A0A944T0I2-F1
#
_entry.id   AF-A0A944T0I2-F1
#
_cell.length_a   1.000
_cell.length_b   1.000
_cell.length_c   1.000
_cell.angle_alpha   90.00
_cell.angle_beta   90.00
_cell.angle_gamma   90.00
#
_symmetry.space_group_name_H-M   'P 1'
#
loop_
_entity.id
_entity.type
_entity.pdbx_description
1 polymer ?
#
loop_
_entity_poly.entity_id
_entity_poly.type
_entity_poly.pdbx_seq_one_letter_code
_entity_poly.pdbx_strand_id
1 'polypeptide(L)'
;MLSLPILTTQLYSRRSVDDINNLARLCDKSGLEYIESSWFQVKQENLKEGKVQLNLVKTLYQSQFGYTGVIEEIMRTLEKWTDEVLLFGFLDEELQDFYQHFYGFTGWMHFADLSFKRKMFFLDTRFLVMGCLWDVPIYANVQRHFSRHTYIKGLQDDAMLFKGAIERNQTSLGDPDKQHKTIAQWVEEFNKFDSSSFETKVDEFIENKMEVQRLEDLERDILHKILTLYYGLKGGFIYREIEDTIPAGYESKEKRDGKDIDDNYLDLLFESDQKQIQQWLESSGEAAYWMFSTKKSEHFIKKLVYILFEKIDLNNDDQIPLLLEFFMVLEEFGLEGADDLVFFDEEKGGFVWDEGKLVSLRPSDQDDGAKTEPEDTPPPKELTVG
;
A
#
# COMPACT_ATOMS: atom_id res chain seq x y z
N MET A 1 3.57 -5.98 -12.52
CA MET A 1 2.69 -7.17 -12.46
C MET A 1 3.55 -8.39 -12.21
N LEU A 2 3.09 -9.35 -11.40
CA LEU A 2 3.85 -10.55 -11.03
C LEU A 2 3.45 -11.73 -11.93
N SER A 3 4.43 -12.54 -12.35
CA SER A 3 4.15 -13.77 -13.07
C SER A 3 3.60 -14.85 -12.12
N LEU A 4 2.84 -15.81 -12.66
CA LEU A 4 2.26 -16.89 -11.86
C LEU A 4 3.30 -17.74 -11.10
N PRO A 5 4.48 -18.10 -11.69
CA PRO A 5 5.55 -18.75 -10.93
C PRO A 5 6.08 -17.89 -9.79
N ILE A 6 6.29 -16.59 -10.01
CA ILE A 6 6.78 -15.67 -8.96
C ILE A 6 5.77 -15.60 -7.82
N LEU A 7 4.49 -15.41 -8.13
CA LEU A 7 3.42 -15.38 -7.14
C LEU A 7 3.35 -16.70 -6.35
N THR A 8 3.48 -17.83 -7.04
CA THR A 8 3.42 -19.15 -6.40
C THR A 8 4.62 -19.39 -5.49
N THR A 9 5.85 -18.98 -5.89
CA THR A 9 7.04 -19.03 -5.03
C THR A 9 6.82 -18.26 -3.73
N GLN A 10 6.26 -17.05 -3.83
CA GLN A 10 6.05 -16.19 -2.67
C GLN A 10 5.03 -16.79 -1.70
N LEU A 11 3.98 -17.43 -2.21
CA LEU A 11 2.96 -18.08 -1.38
C LEU A 11 3.42 -19.43 -0.81
N TYR A 12 4.34 -20.14 -1.48
CA TYR A 12 4.86 -21.44 -1.05
C TYR A 12 6.37 -21.37 -0.78
N SER A 13 6.76 -20.63 0.25
CA SER A 13 8.15 -20.31 0.58
C SER A 13 9.06 -21.53 0.83
N ARG A 14 8.47 -22.69 1.16
CA ARG A 14 9.19 -23.93 1.52
C ARG A 14 9.32 -24.94 0.38
N ARG A 15 8.65 -24.71 -0.76
CA ARG A 15 8.61 -25.68 -1.86
C ARG A 15 9.82 -25.53 -2.79
N SER A 16 10.18 -26.65 -3.43
CA SER A 16 11.24 -26.65 -4.43
C SER A 16 10.82 -25.91 -5.69
N VAL A 17 11.78 -25.39 -6.45
CA VAL A 17 11.51 -24.68 -7.73
C VAL A 17 10.72 -25.56 -8.71
N ASP A 18 11.00 -26.87 -8.75
CA ASP A 18 10.28 -27.80 -9.62
C ASP A 18 8.81 -27.97 -9.20
N ASP A 19 8.55 -28.07 -7.89
CA ASP A 19 7.18 -28.13 -7.36
C ASP A 19 6.43 -26.83 -7.63
N ILE A 20 7.07 -25.68 -7.44
CA ILE A 20 6.50 -24.37 -7.77
C ILE A 20 6.11 -24.29 -9.25
N ASN A 21 7.01 -24.69 -10.15
CA ASN A 21 6.74 -24.67 -11.58
C ASN A 21 5.57 -25.61 -11.95
N ASN A 22 5.48 -26.77 -11.30
CA ASN A 22 4.37 -27.69 -11.49
C ASN A 22 3.04 -27.09 -10.99
N LEU A 23 3.04 -26.46 -9.82
CA LEU A 23 1.87 -25.79 -9.24
C LEU A 23 1.42 -24.62 -10.10
N ALA A 24 2.35 -23.78 -10.58
CA ALA A 24 2.04 -22.68 -11.48
C ALA A 24 1.39 -23.19 -12.78
N ARG A 25 1.92 -24.28 -13.37
CA ARG A 25 1.32 -24.90 -14.57
C ARG A 25 -0.05 -25.52 -14.29
N LEU A 26 -0.24 -26.14 -13.13
CA LEU A 26 -1.54 -26.68 -12.72
C LEU A 26 -2.55 -25.56 -12.49
N CYS A 27 -2.13 -24.46 -11.87
CA CYS A 27 -2.94 -23.28 -11.64
C CYS A 27 -3.36 -22.64 -12.97
N ASP A 28 -2.46 -22.57 -13.94
CA ASP A 28 -2.79 -22.04 -15.25
C ASP A 28 -3.81 -22.91 -16.02
N LYS A 29 -3.63 -24.23 -15.98
CA LYS A 29 -4.48 -25.18 -16.72
C LYS A 29 -5.83 -25.48 -16.08
N SER A 30 -5.86 -25.54 -14.75
CA SER A 30 -6.98 -26.13 -14.00
C SER A 30 -7.50 -25.23 -12.88
N GLY A 31 -6.83 -24.10 -12.62
CA GLY A 31 -7.26 -23.15 -11.59
C GLY A 31 -8.47 -22.35 -12.03
N LEU A 32 -9.41 -22.21 -11.11
CA LEU A 32 -10.60 -21.38 -11.29
C LEU A 32 -10.48 -20.17 -10.38
N GLU A 33 -10.69 -19.00 -10.95
CA GLU A 33 -10.85 -17.78 -10.17
C GLU A 33 -12.11 -17.88 -9.29
N TYR A 34 -11.98 -17.47 -8.03
CA TYR A 34 -13.11 -17.30 -7.15
C TYR A 34 -13.88 -16.04 -7.54
N ILE A 35 -15.20 -16.16 -7.54
CA ILE A 35 -16.15 -15.07 -7.46
C ILE A 35 -16.87 -15.20 -6.12
N GLU A 36 -17.55 -14.14 -5.65
CA GLU A 36 -18.21 -14.15 -4.34
C GLU A 36 -19.07 -15.40 -4.13
N SER A 37 -19.89 -15.77 -5.11
CA SER A 37 -20.80 -16.92 -5.01
C SER A 37 -20.08 -18.28 -4.89
N SER A 38 -18.90 -18.44 -5.49
CA SER A 38 -18.11 -19.67 -5.37
C SER A 38 -17.27 -19.67 -4.10
N TRP A 39 -16.83 -18.50 -3.62
CA TRP A 39 -16.14 -18.37 -2.34
C TRP A 39 -17.07 -18.66 -1.15
N PHE A 40 -18.32 -18.19 -1.18
CA PHE A 40 -19.30 -18.47 -0.11
C PHE A 40 -19.58 -19.97 0.13
N GLN A 41 -19.20 -20.83 -0.81
CA GLN A 41 -19.31 -22.28 -0.66
C GLN A 41 -18.10 -22.90 0.03
N VAL A 42 -16.97 -22.19 0.11
CA VAL A 42 -15.75 -22.63 0.79
C VAL A 42 -15.95 -22.50 2.29
N LYS A 43 -15.67 -23.58 3.01
CA LYS A 43 -15.68 -23.63 4.48
C LYS A 43 -14.26 -23.76 5.02
N GLN A 44 -14.10 -23.50 6.31
CA GLN A 44 -12.82 -23.55 7.01
C GLN A 44 -12.11 -24.90 6.83
N GLU A 45 -12.86 -26.00 6.87
CA GLU A 45 -12.33 -27.35 6.66
C GLU A 45 -11.76 -27.59 5.26
N ASN A 46 -12.21 -26.83 4.24
CA ASN A 46 -11.73 -26.96 2.87
C ASN A 46 -10.37 -26.29 2.66
N LEU A 47 -9.88 -25.49 3.63
CA LEU A 47 -8.58 -24.81 3.51
C LEU A 47 -7.38 -25.76 3.39
N LYS A 48 -7.56 -27.06 3.65
CA LYS A 48 -6.54 -28.10 3.45
C LYS A 48 -6.54 -28.69 2.03
N GLU A 49 -7.56 -28.40 1.23
CA GLU A 49 -7.72 -28.99 -0.09
C GLU A 49 -6.88 -28.28 -1.15
N GLY A 50 -5.99 -29.02 -1.82
CA GLY A 50 -5.14 -28.55 -2.93
C GLY A 50 -5.82 -27.62 -3.95
N LYS A 51 -7.10 -27.90 -4.22
CA LYS A 51 -7.93 -27.13 -5.15
C LYS A 51 -8.24 -25.73 -4.64
N VAL A 52 -8.46 -25.55 -3.34
CA VAL A 52 -8.74 -24.25 -2.73
C VAL A 52 -7.52 -23.35 -2.83
N GLN A 53 -6.32 -23.83 -2.45
CA GLN A 53 -5.13 -22.99 -2.56
C GLN A 53 -4.82 -22.66 -4.02
N LEU A 54 -4.98 -23.61 -4.93
CA LEU A 54 -4.75 -23.38 -6.36
C LEU A 54 -5.72 -22.36 -6.96
N ASN A 55 -6.99 -22.40 -6.56
CA ASN A 55 -7.97 -21.38 -6.95
C ASN A 55 -7.69 -20.01 -6.32
N LEU A 56 -7.21 -19.97 -5.07
CA LEU A 56 -6.78 -18.73 -4.43
C LEU A 56 -5.59 -18.10 -5.17
N VAL A 57 -4.56 -18.89 -5.51
CA VAL A 57 -3.43 -18.44 -6.34
C VAL A 57 -3.94 -17.87 -7.68
N LYS A 58 -4.86 -18.57 -8.35
CA LYS A 58 -5.46 -18.10 -9.61
C LYS A 58 -6.20 -16.79 -9.43
N THR A 59 -7.00 -16.67 -8.37
CA THR A 59 -7.78 -15.47 -8.03
C THR A 59 -6.85 -14.28 -7.80
N LEU A 60 -5.80 -14.47 -6.99
CA LEU A 60 -4.82 -13.43 -6.73
C LEU A 60 -4.08 -13.01 -8.00
N TYR A 61 -3.69 -13.97 -8.84
CA TYR A 61 -3.06 -13.67 -10.13
C TYR A 61 -3.98 -12.88 -11.07
N GLN A 62 -5.25 -13.28 -11.22
CA GLN A 62 -6.21 -12.57 -12.09
C GLN A 62 -6.55 -11.18 -11.54
N SER A 63 -6.68 -11.03 -10.23
CA SER A 63 -7.02 -9.76 -9.61
C SER A 63 -6.00 -8.65 -9.87
N GLN A 64 -4.73 -8.98 -10.22
CA GLN A 64 -3.71 -8.00 -10.61
C GLN A 64 -4.08 -7.22 -11.88
N PHE A 65 -5.02 -7.73 -12.67
CA PHE A 65 -5.51 -7.09 -13.91
C PHE A 65 -6.85 -6.36 -13.72
N GLY A 66 -7.50 -6.52 -12.56
CA GLY A 66 -8.77 -5.88 -12.25
C GLY A 66 -9.35 -6.38 -10.92
N TYR A 67 -9.84 -5.45 -10.10
CA TYR A 67 -10.41 -5.78 -8.79
C TYR A 67 -11.84 -6.34 -8.92
N THR A 68 -12.09 -7.51 -8.32
CA THR A 68 -13.35 -8.26 -8.48
C THR A 68 -14.26 -8.27 -7.24
N GLY A 69 -13.92 -7.55 -6.15
CA GLY A 69 -14.71 -7.49 -4.90
C GLY A 69 -14.61 -8.74 -4.02
N VAL A 70 -14.49 -9.93 -4.63
CA VAL A 70 -14.30 -11.21 -3.93
C VAL A 70 -13.09 -11.21 -3.00
N ILE A 71 -12.08 -10.40 -3.30
CA ILE A 71 -10.87 -10.28 -2.50
C ILE A 71 -11.17 -9.85 -1.07
N GLU A 72 -12.01 -8.82 -0.89
CA GLU A 72 -12.35 -8.35 0.45
C GLU A 72 -13.20 -9.38 1.20
N GLU A 73 -14.06 -10.11 0.50
CA GLU A 73 -14.83 -11.21 1.08
C GLU A 73 -13.93 -12.36 1.54
N ILE A 74 -12.92 -12.73 0.75
CA ILE A 74 -11.92 -13.75 1.10
C ILE A 74 -11.21 -13.33 2.38
N MET A 75 -10.67 -12.10 2.42
CA MET A 75 -9.96 -11.59 3.59
C MET A 75 -10.86 -11.58 4.84
N ARG A 76 -12.09 -11.06 4.72
CA ARG A 76 -13.08 -11.07 5.82
C ARG A 76 -13.36 -12.47 6.35
N THR A 77 -13.46 -13.43 5.46
CA THR A 77 -13.75 -14.82 5.83
C THR A 77 -12.56 -15.45 6.56
N LEU A 78 -11.34 -15.21 6.07
CA LEU A 78 -10.10 -15.67 6.71
C LEU A 78 -9.92 -15.06 8.11
N GLU A 79 -10.18 -13.77 8.26
CA GLU A 79 -10.17 -13.08 9.57
C GLU A 79 -11.15 -13.73 10.53
N LYS A 80 -12.39 -13.96 10.10
CA LYS A 80 -13.41 -14.62 10.92
C LYS A 80 -13.01 -16.04 11.35
N TRP A 81 -12.31 -16.79 10.50
CA TRP A 81 -11.84 -18.15 10.84
C TRP A 81 -10.61 -18.17 11.74
N THR A 82 -9.96 -17.03 11.95
CA THR A 82 -8.75 -16.88 12.76
C THR A 82 -8.95 -15.96 13.96
N ASP A 83 -10.21 -15.71 14.33
CA ASP A 83 -10.59 -14.77 15.39
C ASP A 83 -9.87 -13.40 15.25
N GLU A 84 -9.70 -12.95 14.00
CA GLU A 84 -9.04 -11.70 13.61
C GLU A 84 -7.53 -11.61 13.89
N VAL A 85 -6.86 -12.70 14.29
CA VAL A 85 -5.40 -12.74 14.56
C VAL A 85 -4.58 -13.10 13.31
N LEU A 86 -5.23 -13.57 12.25
CA LEU A 86 -4.61 -14.09 11.01
C LEU A 86 -3.60 -15.21 11.26
N LEU A 87 -3.89 -16.00 12.28
CA LEU A 87 -3.13 -17.16 12.67
C LEU A 87 -3.92 -18.43 12.35
N PHE A 88 -3.41 -19.25 11.43
CA PHE A 88 -4.11 -20.44 10.97
C PHE A 88 -3.67 -21.70 11.74
N GLY A 89 -3.62 -21.63 13.07
CA GLY A 89 -3.09 -22.69 13.96
C GLY A 89 -3.76 -24.08 13.81
N PHE A 90 -4.89 -24.17 13.11
CA PHE A 90 -5.59 -25.42 12.76
C PHE A 90 -5.06 -26.11 11.47
N LEU A 91 -4.11 -25.47 10.78
CA LEU A 91 -3.41 -25.94 9.59
C LEU A 91 -1.97 -26.34 9.93
N ASP A 92 -1.35 -27.12 9.05
CA ASP A 92 0.08 -27.39 9.14
C ASP A 92 0.93 -26.16 8.77
N GLU A 93 2.20 -26.19 9.17
CA GLU A 93 3.12 -25.06 9.06
C GLU A 93 3.23 -24.50 7.63
N GLU A 94 3.23 -25.37 6.62
CA GLU A 94 3.29 -24.92 5.21
C GLU A 94 2.02 -24.17 4.80
N LEU A 95 0.84 -24.69 5.17
CA LEU A 95 -0.42 -24.02 4.85
C LEU A 95 -0.61 -22.74 5.65
N GLN A 96 -0.13 -22.67 6.90
CA GLN A 96 -0.13 -21.44 7.67
C GLN A 96 0.63 -20.33 6.95
N ASP A 97 1.88 -20.62 6.55
CA ASP A 97 2.72 -19.69 5.78
C ASP A 97 1.99 -19.25 4.50
N PHE A 98 1.38 -20.20 3.77
CA PHE A 98 0.62 -19.91 2.56
C PHE A 98 -0.51 -18.91 2.79
N TYR A 99 -1.36 -19.11 3.81
CA TYR A 99 -2.52 -18.24 4.03
C TYR A 99 -2.12 -16.87 4.59
N GLN A 100 -1.06 -16.80 5.39
CA GLN A 100 -0.53 -15.53 5.90
C GLN A 100 0.10 -14.70 4.77
N HIS A 101 0.95 -15.33 3.95
CA HIS A 101 1.49 -14.68 2.75
C HIS A 101 0.39 -14.29 1.77
N PHE A 102 -0.60 -15.16 1.57
CA PHE A 102 -1.76 -14.86 0.72
C PHE A 102 -2.51 -13.63 1.22
N TYR A 103 -2.83 -13.58 2.50
CA TYR A 103 -3.50 -12.43 3.11
C TYR A 103 -2.67 -11.15 2.95
N GLY A 104 -1.37 -11.24 3.23
CA GLY A 104 -0.39 -10.16 3.06
C GLY A 104 -0.34 -9.61 1.64
N PHE A 105 -0.06 -10.48 0.66
CA PHE A 105 0.00 -10.13 -0.75
C PHE A 105 -1.30 -9.53 -1.25
N THR A 106 -2.42 -10.16 -0.92
CA THR A 106 -3.74 -9.72 -1.32
C THR A 106 -4.01 -8.31 -0.80
N GLY A 107 -3.71 -8.07 0.48
CA GLY A 107 -3.95 -6.78 1.10
C GLY A 107 -3.08 -5.66 0.54
N TRP A 108 -1.79 -5.93 0.31
CA TRP A 108 -0.88 -4.94 -0.28
C TRP A 108 -1.17 -4.65 -1.74
N MET A 109 -1.48 -5.68 -2.54
CA MET A 109 -1.84 -5.48 -3.95
C MET A 109 -3.14 -4.70 -4.11
N HIS A 110 -4.14 -4.96 -3.28
CA HIS A 110 -5.47 -4.34 -3.39
C HIS A 110 -5.69 -3.21 -2.39
N PHE A 111 -4.59 -2.67 -1.84
CA PHE A 111 -4.60 -1.76 -0.71
C PHE A 111 -5.55 -0.58 -0.91
N ALA A 112 -5.64 -0.02 -2.13
CA ALA A 112 -6.51 1.11 -2.45
C ALA A 112 -8.01 0.80 -2.31
N ASP A 113 -8.40 -0.46 -2.54
CA ASP A 113 -9.79 -0.91 -2.64
C ASP A 113 -10.30 -1.52 -1.33
N LEU A 114 -9.42 -1.84 -0.38
CA LEU A 114 -9.82 -2.39 0.91
C LEU A 114 -10.61 -1.38 1.76
N SER A 115 -11.43 -1.90 2.69
CA SER A 115 -11.97 -1.10 3.78
C SER A 115 -10.89 -0.42 4.63
N PHE A 116 -11.30 0.67 5.29
CA PHE A 116 -10.44 1.46 6.15
C PHE A 116 -9.77 0.63 7.26
N LYS A 117 -10.51 -0.28 7.92
CA LYS A 117 -9.98 -1.19 8.96
C LYS A 117 -8.75 -1.96 8.47
N ARG A 118 -8.84 -2.59 7.29
CA ARG A 118 -7.72 -3.37 6.71
C ARG A 118 -6.57 -2.49 6.27
N LYS A 119 -6.86 -1.33 5.65
CA LYS A 119 -5.82 -0.34 5.31
C LYS A 119 -4.99 0.03 6.54
N MET A 120 -5.66 0.33 7.65
CA MET A 120 -5.03 0.67 8.93
C MET A 120 -4.18 -0.48 9.48
N PHE A 121 -4.70 -1.71 9.41
CA PHE A 121 -3.95 -2.90 9.80
C PHE A 121 -2.66 -3.06 9.01
N PHE A 122 -2.71 -2.97 7.68
CA PHE A 122 -1.52 -3.07 6.83
C PHE A 122 -0.53 -1.92 7.04
N LEU A 123 -1.00 -0.70 7.30
CA LEU A 123 -0.14 0.48 7.53
C LEU A 123 0.53 0.50 8.90
N ASP A 124 0.15 -0.37 9.84
CA ASP A 124 0.92 -0.55 11.06
C ASP A 124 2.38 -0.87 10.67
N THR A 125 3.33 -0.13 11.25
CA THR A 125 4.76 -0.06 10.83
C THR A 125 5.38 -1.42 10.56
N ARG A 126 4.90 -2.45 11.25
CA ARG A 126 5.44 -3.81 11.26
C ARG A 126 5.10 -4.61 10.01
N PHE A 127 3.94 -4.37 9.39
CA PHE A 127 3.50 -5.11 8.21
C PHE A 127 4.00 -4.49 6.91
N LEU A 128 4.24 -3.18 6.89
CA LEU A 128 4.82 -2.48 5.74
C LEU A 128 6.22 -3.02 5.43
N VAL A 129 7.05 -3.22 6.45
CA VAL A 129 8.40 -3.81 6.30
C VAL A 129 8.31 -5.23 5.75
N MET A 130 7.32 -6.03 6.20
CA MET A 130 7.13 -7.39 5.69
C MET A 130 6.70 -7.40 4.23
N GLY A 131 5.78 -6.53 3.81
CA GLY A 131 5.42 -6.44 2.40
C GLY A 131 6.61 -6.01 1.51
N CYS A 132 7.53 -5.18 2.02
CA CYS A 132 8.76 -4.82 1.29
C CYS A 132 9.71 -6.01 1.16
N LEU A 133 9.84 -6.84 2.20
CA LEU A 133 10.70 -8.03 2.17
C LEU A 133 10.12 -9.17 1.32
N TRP A 134 8.80 -9.28 1.26
CA TRP A 134 8.10 -10.20 0.35
C TRP A 134 8.10 -9.72 -1.11
N ASP A 135 8.73 -8.56 -1.39
CA ASP A 135 8.81 -7.97 -2.73
C ASP A 135 7.42 -7.76 -3.36
N VAL A 136 6.43 -7.42 -2.53
CA VAL A 136 5.10 -7.03 -3.01
C VAL A 136 5.21 -5.62 -3.58
N PRO A 137 4.59 -5.30 -4.73
CA PRO A 137 4.58 -3.94 -5.29
C PRO A 137 3.70 -2.98 -4.45
N ILE A 138 4.14 -2.66 -3.23
CA ILE A 138 3.49 -1.77 -2.26
C ILE A 138 3.33 -0.36 -2.83
N TYR A 139 4.32 0.10 -3.61
CA TYR A 139 4.52 1.51 -3.90
C TYR A 139 3.33 2.18 -4.62
N ALA A 140 2.75 1.56 -5.64
CA ALA A 140 1.73 2.21 -6.47
C ALA A 140 0.41 2.50 -5.72
N ASN A 141 -0.05 1.56 -4.88
CA ASN A 141 -1.37 1.64 -4.24
C ASN A 141 -1.36 2.26 -2.84
N VAL A 142 -0.22 2.18 -2.15
CA VAL A 142 -0.05 2.65 -0.78
C VAL A 142 0.41 4.12 -0.74
N GLN A 143 1.20 4.57 -1.73
CA GLN A 143 1.61 5.98 -1.84
C GLN A 143 0.41 6.94 -1.91
N ARG A 144 -0.64 6.56 -2.67
CA ARG A 144 -1.90 7.33 -2.74
C ARG A 144 -2.62 7.39 -1.39
N HIS A 145 -2.44 6.44 -0.48
CA HIS A 145 -3.06 6.50 0.84
C HIS A 145 -2.21 7.26 1.86
N PHE A 146 -0.88 7.12 1.80
CA PHE A 146 0.04 7.97 2.58
C PHE A 146 -0.11 9.46 2.25
N SER A 147 -0.37 9.79 0.99
CA SER A 147 -0.68 11.19 0.60
C SER A 147 -2.02 11.69 1.15
N ARG A 148 -2.97 10.79 1.46
CA ARG A 148 -4.30 11.09 2.01
C ARG A 148 -4.36 11.11 3.54
N HIS A 149 -3.60 10.25 4.21
CA HIS A 149 -3.68 9.99 5.65
C HIS A 149 -2.28 10.17 6.27
N THR A 150 -1.98 11.39 6.70
CA THR A 150 -0.62 11.85 7.03
C THR A 150 -0.40 11.97 8.53
N TYR A 151 -0.70 10.91 9.30
CA TYR A 151 -0.21 10.85 10.68
C TYR A 151 0.89 9.83 10.85
N ILE A 152 1.99 10.10 10.14
CA ILE A 152 3.27 9.42 10.22
C ILE A 152 3.97 9.72 11.56
N LYS A 153 3.41 10.47 12.52
CA LYS A 153 4.14 10.76 13.77
C LYS A 153 4.31 9.51 14.65
N GLY A 154 3.26 8.70 14.82
CA GLY A 154 3.39 7.41 15.54
C GLY A 154 4.32 6.44 14.82
N LEU A 155 4.24 6.38 13.48
CA LEU A 155 5.13 5.55 12.66
C LEU A 155 6.58 6.05 12.68
N GLN A 156 6.78 7.38 12.72
CA GLN A 156 8.09 8.03 12.82
C GLN A 156 8.65 7.89 14.23
N ASP A 157 7.82 7.95 15.27
CA ASP A 157 8.20 7.72 16.66
C ASP A 157 8.61 6.26 16.85
N ASP A 158 7.83 5.29 16.34
CA ASP A 158 8.18 3.87 16.32
C ASP A 158 9.46 3.62 15.51
N ALA A 159 9.56 4.16 14.28
CA ALA A 159 10.75 4.03 13.45
C ALA A 159 11.98 4.71 14.08
N MET A 160 11.82 5.84 14.76
CA MET A 160 12.89 6.51 15.53
C MET A 160 13.26 5.70 16.79
N LEU A 161 12.30 5.05 17.43
CA LEU A 161 12.51 4.11 18.54
C LEU A 161 13.32 2.91 18.06
N PHE A 162 12.91 2.28 16.96
CA PHE A 162 13.61 1.16 16.32
C PHE A 162 15.00 1.56 15.83
N LYS A 163 15.11 2.70 15.14
CA LYS A 163 16.39 3.25 14.69
C LYS A 163 17.30 3.53 15.89
N GLY A 164 16.81 4.18 16.93
CA GLY A 164 17.58 4.44 18.15
C GLY A 164 18.00 3.16 18.88
N ALA A 165 17.12 2.17 18.94
CA ALA A 165 17.36 0.83 19.46
C ALA A 165 18.48 0.09 18.70
N ILE A 166 18.43 0.12 17.36
CA ILE A 166 19.41 -0.52 16.46
C ILE A 166 20.74 0.23 16.47
N GLU A 167 20.73 1.55 16.32
CA GLU A 167 21.92 2.41 16.22
C GLU A 167 22.72 2.42 17.51
N ARG A 168 22.05 2.35 18.67
CA ARG A 168 22.74 2.40 19.95
C ARG A 168 23.12 1.01 20.44
N ASN A 169 22.33 -0.04 20.12
CA ASN A 169 22.45 -1.38 20.72
C ASN A 169 22.62 -1.35 22.27
N GLN A 170 22.23 -0.23 22.88
CA GLN A 170 22.62 0.22 24.23
C GLN A 170 21.43 0.78 25.02
N THR A 171 20.21 0.85 24.44
CA THR A 171 19.05 1.15 25.27
C THR A 171 18.85 -0.04 26.18
N SER A 172 19.39 0.07 27.39
CA SER A 172 19.03 -0.72 28.52
C SER A 172 17.51 -0.76 28.60
N LEU A 173 16.90 -1.92 28.40
CA LEU A 173 15.55 -2.14 28.91
C LEU A 173 15.74 -2.60 30.36
N GLY A 174 15.27 -1.78 31.29
CA GLY A 174 15.38 -1.96 32.73
C GLY A 174 15.69 -0.64 33.45
N ASP A 175 15.06 -0.49 34.62
CA ASP A 175 15.31 0.50 35.68
C ASP A 175 16.83 0.69 35.97
N PRO A 176 17.34 1.89 36.28
CA PRO A 176 18.75 2.13 36.67
C PRO A 176 19.25 1.25 37.82
N ASP A 177 18.33 0.74 38.64
CA ASP A 177 18.59 -0.12 39.79
C ASP A 177 18.48 -1.64 39.47
N LYS A 178 18.26 -2.01 38.20
CA LYS A 178 18.13 -3.40 37.74
C LYS A 178 19.24 -3.78 36.73
N GLN A 179 19.40 -5.08 36.53
CA GLN A 179 20.39 -5.62 35.58
C GLN A 179 19.92 -5.34 34.15
N HIS A 180 20.46 -4.29 33.53
CA HIS A 180 20.14 -3.89 32.18
C HIS A 180 20.57 -4.93 31.14
N LYS A 181 19.71 -5.20 30.15
CA LYS A 181 20.03 -6.02 28.98
C LYS A 181 19.89 -5.22 27.70
N THR A 182 20.79 -5.48 26.76
CA THR A 182 20.69 -4.96 25.39
C THR A 182 19.61 -5.72 24.62
N ILE A 183 19.12 -5.13 23.53
CA ILE A 183 18.17 -5.79 22.63
C ILE A 183 18.74 -7.10 22.08
N ALA A 184 20.03 -7.13 21.72
CA ALA A 184 20.69 -8.36 21.27
C ALA A 184 20.62 -9.48 22.33
N GLN A 185 20.81 -9.14 23.61
CA GLN A 185 20.68 -10.09 24.71
C GLN A 185 19.24 -10.58 24.89
N TRP A 186 18.25 -9.69 24.75
CA TRP A 186 16.84 -10.09 24.75
C TRP A 186 16.51 -11.03 23.60
N VAL A 187 17.01 -10.75 22.40
CA VAL A 187 16.84 -11.61 21.22
C VAL A 187 17.52 -12.97 21.42
N GLU A 188 18.70 -13.01 22.03
CA GLU A 188 19.35 -14.29 22.38
C GLU A 188 18.52 -15.12 23.35
N GLU A 189 17.94 -14.49 24.38
CA GLU A 189 17.08 -15.19 25.34
C GLU A 189 15.76 -15.62 24.73
N PHE A 190 15.16 -14.77 23.91
CA PHE A 190 13.96 -15.09 23.14
C PHE A 190 14.20 -16.29 22.22
N ASN A 191 15.33 -16.36 21.53
CA ASN A 191 15.67 -17.51 20.70
C ASN A 191 15.87 -18.81 21.50
N LYS A 192 16.34 -18.71 22.75
CA LYS A 192 16.52 -19.85 23.69
C LYS A 192 15.25 -20.22 24.45
N PHE A 193 14.20 -19.39 24.39
CA PHE A 193 12.95 -19.65 25.07
C PHE A 193 12.18 -20.74 24.33
N ASP A 194 11.77 -21.77 25.05
CA ASP A 194 10.90 -22.82 24.53
C ASP A 194 9.45 -22.37 24.70
N SER A 195 8.74 -22.25 23.57
CA SER A 195 7.31 -21.93 23.53
C SER A 195 6.48 -23.17 23.21
N SER A 196 5.19 -23.10 23.54
CA SER A 196 4.25 -24.17 23.23
C SER A 196 3.96 -24.26 21.73
N SER A 197 4.05 -23.13 21.02
CA SER A 197 3.87 -23.06 19.57
C SER A 197 4.77 -21.97 18.96
N PHE A 198 4.99 -22.03 17.65
CA PHE A 198 5.77 -21.00 16.95
C PHE A 198 5.07 -19.65 17.07
N GLU A 199 3.76 -19.64 16.96
CA GLU A 199 2.87 -18.51 16.83
C GLU A 199 2.75 -17.67 18.12
N THR A 200 2.63 -18.31 19.28
CA THR A 200 2.47 -17.63 20.58
C THR A 200 3.78 -17.29 21.26
N LYS A 201 4.92 -17.59 20.63
CA LYS A 201 6.24 -17.52 21.26
C LYS A 201 6.56 -16.14 21.85
N VAL A 202 6.18 -15.06 21.16
CA VAL A 202 6.44 -13.69 21.64
C VAL A 202 5.60 -13.38 22.87
N ASP A 203 4.30 -13.65 22.82
CA ASP A 203 3.39 -13.41 23.94
C ASP A 203 3.76 -14.27 25.14
N GLU A 204 4.02 -15.57 24.92
CA GLU A 204 4.52 -16.47 25.97
C GLU A 204 5.85 -16.01 26.55
N PHE A 205 6.75 -15.45 25.75
CA PHE A 205 8.00 -14.90 26.25
C PHE A 205 7.75 -13.67 27.11
N ILE A 206 6.87 -12.76 26.69
CA ILE A 206 6.55 -11.56 27.47
C ILE A 206 5.86 -11.94 28.79
N GLU A 207 4.91 -12.89 28.75
CA GLU A 207 4.11 -13.30 29.90
C GLU A 207 4.89 -14.18 30.90
N ASN A 208 5.65 -15.17 30.40
CA ASN A 208 6.22 -16.22 31.25
C ASN A 208 7.66 -15.95 31.67
N LYS A 209 8.40 -15.07 30.97
CA LYS A 209 9.76 -14.72 31.37
C LYS A 209 9.73 -13.74 32.55
N MET A 210 10.03 -14.27 33.75
CA MET A 210 10.12 -13.51 35.00
C MET A 210 10.91 -12.19 34.90
N GLU A 211 11.94 -12.14 34.05
CA GLU A 211 12.76 -10.95 33.86
C GLU A 211 12.04 -9.87 33.05
N VAL A 212 11.21 -10.26 32.08
CA VAL A 212 10.36 -9.33 31.31
C VAL A 212 9.25 -8.77 32.18
N GLN A 213 8.65 -9.60 33.04
CA GLN A 213 7.61 -9.19 33.98
C GLN A 213 8.06 -8.12 35.01
N ARG A 214 9.37 -7.92 35.15
CA ARG A 214 9.97 -6.90 36.04
C ARG A 214 10.26 -5.57 35.33
N LEU A 215 10.09 -5.51 34.01
CA LEU A 215 10.17 -4.28 33.23
C LEU A 215 8.94 -3.41 33.48
N GLU A 216 9.13 -2.10 33.35
CA GLU A 216 8.00 -1.15 33.34
C GLU A 216 7.10 -1.42 32.12
N ASP A 217 5.83 -1.01 32.21
CA ASP A 217 4.84 -1.28 31.15
C ASP A 217 5.29 -0.72 29.79
N LEU A 218 5.88 0.48 29.78
CA LEU A 218 6.42 1.10 28.57
C LEU A 218 7.58 0.29 27.97
N GLU A 219 8.52 -0.17 28.81
CA GLU A 219 9.66 -0.98 28.38
C GLU A 219 9.22 -2.36 27.86
N ARG A 220 8.19 -2.93 28.48
CA ARG A 220 7.59 -4.19 28.09
C ARG A 220 6.87 -4.08 26.75
N ASP A 221 6.13 -3.00 26.52
CA ASP A 221 5.51 -2.71 25.23
C ASP A 221 6.57 -2.51 24.13
N ILE A 222 7.66 -1.79 24.43
CA ILE A 222 8.79 -1.63 23.51
C ILE A 222 9.43 -2.99 23.19
N LEU A 223 9.68 -3.83 24.21
CA LEU A 223 10.26 -5.16 24.01
C LEU A 223 9.35 -6.07 23.20
N HIS A 224 8.04 -6.06 23.48
CA HIS A 224 7.03 -6.80 22.73
C HIS A 224 7.08 -6.41 21.25
N LYS A 225 7.00 -5.11 20.94
CA LYS A 225 7.10 -4.59 19.57
C LYS A 225 8.38 -5.03 18.86
N ILE A 226 9.53 -4.95 19.53
CA ILE A 226 10.82 -5.34 18.95
C ILE A 226 10.88 -6.83 18.65
N LEU A 227 10.46 -7.68 19.61
CA LEU A 227 10.49 -9.12 19.43
C LEU A 227 9.44 -9.60 18.42
N THR A 228 8.24 -9.01 18.40
CA THR A 228 7.23 -9.27 17.36
C THR A 228 7.78 -8.95 15.97
N LEU A 229 8.42 -7.78 15.79
CA LEU A 229 9.04 -7.44 14.51
C LEU A 229 10.17 -8.41 14.15
N TYR A 230 11.14 -8.61 15.04
CA TYR A 230 12.25 -9.54 14.80
C TYR A 230 11.77 -10.94 14.41
N TYR A 231 10.78 -11.44 15.12
CA TYR A 231 10.28 -12.79 14.95
C TYR A 231 9.38 -12.94 13.73
N GLY A 232 8.53 -11.94 13.45
CA GLY A 232 7.78 -11.83 12.20
C GLY A 232 8.70 -11.73 10.98
N LEU A 233 9.80 -10.97 11.08
CA LEU A 233 10.83 -10.88 10.04
C LEU A 233 11.59 -12.19 9.80
N LYS A 234 11.85 -12.95 10.86
CA LYS A 234 12.54 -14.24 10.77
C LYS A 234 11.62 -15.36 10.23
N GLY A 235 10.34 -15.31 10.56
CA GLY A 235 9.34 -16.33 10.21
C GLY A 235 8.50 -16.02 8.98
N GLY A 236 8.44 -14.77 8.54
CA GLY A 236 7.58 -14.34 7.43
C GLY A 236 6.09 -14.36 7.78
N PHE A 237 5.67 -13.95 8.98
CA PHE A 237 4.25 -14.02 9.37
C PHE A 237 3.68 -12.73 9.94
N ILE A 238 2.38 -12.54 9.71
CA ILE A 238 1.57 -11.44 10.22
C ILE A 238 1.03 -11.85 11.59
N TYR A 239 1.62 -11.33 12.66
CA TYR A 239 1.13 -11.58 14.03
C TYR A 239 0.51 -10.32 14.62
N ARG A 240 -0.82 -10.23 14.61
CA ARG A 240 -1.64 -9.48 15.58
C ARG A 240 -3.13 -9.50 15.22
N GLU A 241 -3.95 -9.24 16.23
CA GLU A 241 -5.37 -8.90 16.08
C GLU A 241 -5.56 -7.68 15.17
N ILE A 242 -6.55 -7.75 14.28
CA ILE A 242 -7.02 -6.59 13.53
C ILE A 242 -7.92 -5.75 14.43
N GLU A 243 -7.34 -4.72 15.05
CA GLU A 243 -8.10 -3.83 15.93
C GLU A 243 -9.19 -3.04 15.15
N ASP A 244 -10.40 -2.99 15.70
CA ASP A 244 -11.54 -2.21 15.17
C ASP A 244 -11.38 -0.69 15.41
N THR A 245 -10.42 -0.30 16.23
CA THR A 245 -10.19 1.09 16.60
C THR A 245 -9.09 1.71 15.77
N ILE A 246 -9.34 2.93 15.26
CA ILE A 246 -8.30 3.77 14.68
C ILE A 246 -7.20 3.95 15.74
N PRO A 247 -5.93 3.57 15.46
CA PRO A 247 -4.85 3.71 16.42
C PRO A 247 -4.76 5.16 16.93
N ALA A 248 -4.51 5.32 18.22
CA ALA A 248 -4.44 6.64 18.85
C ALA A 248 -3.41 7.52 18.12
N GLY A 249 -3.81 8.75 17.78
CA GLY A 249 -2.98 9.71 17.06
C GLY A 249 -3.28 9.82 15.56
N TYR A 250 -4.02 8.91 14.95
CA TYR A 250 -4.41 9.05 13.54
C TYR A 250 -5.41 10.21 13.33
N GLU A 251 -5.01 11.19 12.53
CA GLU A 251 -5.84 12.28 12.03
C GLU A 251 -5.76 12.29 10.50
N SER A 252 -6.88 12.51 9.80
CA SER A 252 -6.81 12.66 8.34
C SER A 252 -6.02 13.94 8.03
N LYS A 253 -5.16 13.90 7.00
CA LYS A 253 -4.40 15.08 6.57
C LYS A 253 -5.34 16.25 6.31
N GLU A 254 -6.51 15.94 5.76
CA GLU A 254 -7.57 16.91 5.46
C GLU A 254 -8.12 17.61 6.70
N LYS A 255 -8.29 16.89 7.82
CA LYS A 255 -8.74 17.51 9.08
C LYS A 255 -7.65 18.37 9.71
N ARG A 256 -6.40 17.94 9.64
CA ARG A 256 -5.26 18.65 10.22
C ARG A 256 -4.93 19.93 9.44
N ASP A 257 -4.91 19.82 8.11
CA ASP A 257 -4.45 20.89 7.22
C ASP A 257 -5.64 21.74 6.71
N GLY A 258 -6.89 21.32 6.94
CA GLY A 258 -8.10 22.03 6.52
C GLY A 258 -8.31 22.06 5.01
N LYS A 259 -7.61 21.20 4.26
CA LYS A 259 -7.60 21.13 2.79
C LYS A 259 -7.87 19.71 2.32
N ASP A 260 -8.56 19.53 1.20
CA ASP A 260 -8.78 18.19 0.67
C ASP A 260 -7.48 17.54 0.13
N ILE A 261 -7.55 16.26 -0.24
CA ILE A 261 -6.42 15.48 -0.77
C ILE A 261 -5.81 16.10 -2.01
N ASP A 262 -6.65 16.71 -2.84
CA ASP A 262 -6.29 17.20 -4.16
C ASP A 262 -5.49 18.49 -4.01
N ASP A 263 -5.94 19.40 -3.15
CA ASP A 263 -5.18 20.59 -2.75
C ASP A 263 -3.86 20.23 -2.07
N ASN A 264 -3.84 19.19 -1.23
CA ASN A 264 -2.61 18.72 -0.58
C ASN A 264 -1.58 18.14 -1.56
N TYR A 265 -2.03 17.45 -2.60
CA TYR A 265 -1.17 16.94 -3.66
C TYR A 265 -0.59 18.08 -4.51
N LEU A 266 -1.43 19.06 -4.86
CA LEU A 266 -1.03 20.25 -5.61
C LEU A 266 -0.03 21.10 -4.84
N ASP A 267 -0.24 21.32 -3.53
CA ASP A 267 0.70 22.04 -2.68
C ASP A 267 2.08 21.36 -2.65
N LEU A 268 2.13 20.03 -2.53
CA LEU A 268 3.40 19.28 -2.56
C LEU A 268 4.13 19.43 -3.89
N LEU A 269 3.40 19.37 -5.02
CA LEU A 269 3.98 19.57 -6.33
C LEU A 269 4.46 21.03 -6.50
N PHE A 270 3.72 22.00 -5.97
CA PHE A 270 4.11 23.41 -5.98
C PHE A 270 5.32 23.70 -5.09
N GLU A 271 5.52 22.97 -4.00
CA GLU A 271 6.71 23.11 -3.14
C GLU A 271 7.92 22.34 -3.66
N SER A 272 7.74 21.44 -4.64
CA SER A 272 8.81 20.59 -5.18
C SER A 272 9.92 21.40 -5.87
N ASP A 273 11.15 20.89 -5.75
CA ASP A 273 12.31 21.39 -6.48
C ASP A 273 12.36 20.89 -7.94
N GLN A 274 13.26 21.46 -8.75
CA GLN A 274 13.38 21.13 -10.18
C GLN A 274 13.67 19.64 -10.45
N LYS A 275 14.45 18.98 -9.58
CA LYS A 275 14.78 17.57 -9.73
C LYS A 275 13.55 16.70 -9.45
N GLN A 276 12.79 17.06 -8.42
CA GLN A 276 11.54 16.37 -8.06
C GLN A 276 10.47 16.56 -9.14
N ILE A 277 10.37 17.75 -9.75
CA ILE A 277 9.47 18.00 -10.89
C ILE A 277 9.85 17.15 -12.10
N GLN A 278 11.14 17.01 -12.40
CA GLN A 278 11.61 16.15 -13.48
C GLN A 278 11.24 14.67 -13.24
N GLN A 279 11.45 14.17 -12.02
CA GLN A 279 11.02 12.81 -11.65
C GLN A 279 9.51 12.62 -11.74
N TRP A 280 8.74 13.66 -11.40
CA TRP A 280 7.29 13.62 -11.55
C TRP A 280 6.87 13.53 -13.02
N LEU A 281 7.51 14.31 -13.91
CA LEU A 281 7.26 14.29 -15.36
C LEU A 281 7.54 12.92 -15.99
N GLU A 282 8.56 12.19 -15.52
CA GLU A 282 8.84 10.81 -15.95
C GLU A 282 7.68 9.83 -15.63
N SER A 283 6.85 10.16 -14.64
CA SER A 283 5.67 9.39 -14.23
C SER A 283 4.34 10.01 -14.69
N SER A 284 4.39 11.01 -15.57
CA SER A 284 3.23 11.84 -15.95
C SER A 284 2.09 11.03 -16.62
N GLY A 285 2.42 9.98 -17.38
CA GLY A 285 1.43 9.06 -17.93
C GLY A 285 0.62 8.30 -16.86
N GLU A 286 1.28 7.88 -15.77
CA GLU A 286 0.60 7.25 -14.63
C GLU A 286 -0.28 8.26 -13.88
N ALA A 287 0.19 9.51 -13.75
CA ALA A 287 -0.59 10.59 -13.17
C ALA A 287 -1.83 10.92 -14.00
N ALA A 288 -1.72 10.95 -15.34
CA ALA A 288 -2.84 11.17 -16.24
C ALA A 288 -3.89 10.05 -16.15
N TYR A 289 -3.45 8.78 -16.18
CA TYR A 289 -4.33 7.64 -15.99
C TYR A 289 -5.03 7.64 -14.62
N TRP A 290 -4.31 8.04 -13.56
CA TRP A 290 -4.91 8.26 -12.24
C TRP A 290 -6.00 9.33 -12.26
N MET A 291 -5.73 10.49 -12.87
CA MET A 291 -6.68 11.59 -12.92
C MET A 291 -7.98 11.18 -13.64
N PHE A 292 -7.84 10.45 -14.74
CA PHE A 292 -8.95 9.88 -15.49
C PHE A 292 -9.74 8.86 -14.65
N SER A 293 -9.07 7.83 -14.13
CA SER A 293 -9.71 6.73 -13.37
C SER A 293 -10.43 7.22 -12.11
N THR A 294 -9.95 8.31 -11.51
CA THR A 294 -10.58 8.93 -10.33
C THR A 294 -11.50 10.10 -10.64
N LYS A 295 -11.73 10.40 -11.93
CA LYS A 295 -12.60 11.48 -12.42
C LYS A 295 -12.29 12.82 -11.73
N LYS A 296 -11.02 13.23 -11.77
CA LYS A 296 -10.61 14.50 -11.16
C LYS A 296 -11.38 15.67 -11.74
N SER A 297 -11.68 16.64 -10.87
CA SER A 297 -12.42 17.82 -11.26
C SER A 297 -11.61 18.65 -12.24
N GLU A 298 -12.29 19.34 -13.15
CA GLU A 298 -11.67 20.28 -14.08
C GLU A 298 -10.85 21.34 -13.31
N HIS A 299 -11.33 21.75 -12.13
CA HIS A 299 -10.63 22.66 -11.22
C HIS A 299 -9.27 22.13 -10.75
N PHE A 300 -9.19 20.85 -10.39
CA PHE A 300 -7.92 20.21 -10.01
C PHE A 300 -6.93 20.19 -11.17
N ILE A 301 -7.40 19.80 -12.36
CA ILE A 301 -6.59 19.73 -13.58
C ILE A 301 -6.05 21.12 -13.93
N LYS A 302 -6.89 22.16 -13.85
CA LYS A 302 -6.49 23.57 -14.04
C LYS A 302 -5.40 24.02 -13.09
N LYS A 303 -5.53 23.71 -11.79
CA LYS A 303 -4.48 24.00 -10.79
C LYS A 303 -3.18 23.25 -11.08
N LEU A 304 -3.26 21.99 -11.52
CA LEU A 304 -2.09 21.19 -11.89
C LEU A 304 -1.35 21.82 -13.07
N VAL A 305 -2.07 22.17 -14.15
CA VAL A 305 -1.49 22.85 -15.33
C VAL A 305 -0.82 24.16 -14.93
N TYR A 306 -1.44 24.93 -14.03
CA TYR A 306 -0.83 26.16 -13.51
C TYR A 306 0.48 25.90 -12.75
N ILE A 307 0.54 24.86 -11.92
CA ILE A 307 1.78 24.48 -11.23
C ILE A 307 2.87 24.10 -12.23
N LEU A 308 2.53 23.34 -13.28
CA LEU A 308 3.49 22.97 -14.33
C LEU A 308 3.97 24.20 -15.11
N PHE A 309 3.09 25.15 -15.40
CA PHE A 309 3.46 26.45 -15.99
C PHE A 309 4.48 27.20 -15.14
N GLU A 310 4.30 27.27 -13.82
CA GLU A 310 5.23 27.96 -12.91
C GLU A 310 6.55 27.20 -12.71
N LYS A 311 6.57 25.88 -12.91
CA LYS A 311 7.69 25.01 -12.51
C LYS A 311 8.55 24.49 -13.64
N ILE A 312 8.00 24.30 -14.84
CA ILE A 312 8.74 23.69 -15.94
C ILE A 312 9.62 24.72 -16.63
N ASP A 313 10.88 24.34 -16.89
CA ASP A 313 11.79 25.11 -17.73
C ASP A 313 11.67 24.64 -19.18
N LEU A 314 11.04 25.44 -20.03
CA LEU A 314 10.90 25.15 -21.47
C LEU A 314 12.22 25.29 -22.25
N ASN A 315 13.35 25.60 -21.59
CA ASN A 315 14.69 25.49 -22.18
C ASN A 315 15.38 24.16 -21.83
N ASN A 316 14.74 23.32 -21.01
CA ASN A 316 15.26 22.02 -20.63
C ASN A 316 14.76 20.96 -21.62
N ASP A 317 15.67 20.54 -22.51
CA ASP A 317 15.41 19.54 -23.55
C ASP A 317 14.93 18.17 -23.00
N ASP A 318 15.19 17.87 -21.72
CA ASP A 318 14.72 16.63 -21.08
C ASP A 318 13.27 16.74 -20.56
N GLN A 319 12.81 17.94 -20.22
CA GLN A 319 11.47 18.16 -19.65
C GLN A 319 10.39 18.31 -20.73
N ILE A 320 10.73 18.93 -21.87
CA ILE A 320 9.78 19.26 -22.93
C ILE A 320 9.09 18.01 -23.51
N PRO A 321 9.80 16.93 -23.88
CA PRO A 321 9.13 15.75 -24.45
C PRO A 321 8.13 15.12 -23.48
N LEU A 322 8.48 15.05 -22.19
CA LEU A 322 7.63 14.48 -21.14
C LEU A 322 6.39 15.35 -20.88
N LEU A 323 6.54 16.67 -20.94
CA LEU A 323 5.42 17.60 -20.81
C LEU A 323 4.45 17.50 -21.99
N LEU A 324 4.97 17.42 -23.22
CA LEU A 324 4.14 17.27 -24.42
C LEU A 324 3.42 15.91 -24.42
N GLU A 325 4.10 14.83 -24.04
CA GLU A 325 3.49 13.51 -23.86
C GLU A 325 2.34 13.57 -22.84
N PHE A 326 2.57 14.22 -21.69
CA PHE A 326 1.53 14.41 -20.69
C PHE A 326 0.29 15.14 -21.22
N PHE A 327 0.47 16.21 -22.01
CA PHE A 327 -0.65 16.95 -22.59
C PHE A 327 -1.40 16.17 -23.66
N MET A 328 -0.69 15.43 -24.52
CA MET A 328 -1.33 14.52 -25.46
C MET A 328 -2.19 13.47 -24.75
N VAL A 329 -1.66 12.90 -23.66
CA VAL A 329 -2.40 11.93 -22.85
C VAL A 329 -3.63 12.56 -22.21
N LEU A 330 -3.53 13.79 -21.69
CA LEU A 330 -4.69 14.51 -21.14
C LEU A 330 -5.78 14.77 -22.19
N GLU A 331 -5.40 15.05 -23.43
CA GLU A 331 -6.34 15.26 -24.53
C GLU A 331 -7.01 13.95 -24.98
N GLU A 332 -6.25 12.86 -25.08
CA GLU A 332 -6.80 11.51 -25.31
C GLU A 332 -7.84 11.11 -24.24
N PHE A 333 -7.72 11.69 -23.04
CA PHE A 333 -8.65 11.49 -21.92
C PHE A 333 -9.76 12.56 -21.80
N GLY A 334 -9.94 13.40 -22.82
CA GLY A 334 -11.09 14.29 -22.96
C GLY A 334 -10.89 15.73 -22.49
N LEU A 335 -9.65 16.15 -22.22
CA LEU A 335 -9.31 17.57 -21.98
C LEU A 335 -8.94 18.23 -23.32
N GLU A 336 -9.95 18.60 -24.11
CA GLU A 336 -9.76 19.17 -25.45
C GLU A 336 -8.86 20.42 -25.43
N GLY A 337 -7.86 20.45 -26.32
CA GLY A 337 -6.95 21.59 -26.50
C GLY A 337 -5.83 21.71 -25.46
N ALA A 338 -5.54 20.63 -24.74
CA ALA A 338 -4.40 20.54 -23.82
C ALA A 338 -3.05 20.44 -24.55
N ASP A 339 -3.02 19.77 -25.71
CA ASP A 339 -1.85 19.62 -26.59
C ASP A 339 -1.31 20.97 -27.11
N ASP A 340 -2.20 21.93 -27.33
CA ASP A 340 -1.88 23.26 -27.82
C ASP A 340 -1.37 24.22 -26.73
N LEU A 341 -1.33 23.82 -25.45
CA LEU A 341 -0.89 24.69 -24.35
C LEU A 341 0.59 25.02 -24.40
N VAL A 342 1.39 24.16 -25.05
CA VAL A 342 2.82 24.36 -25.28
C VAL A 342 3.10 24.11 -26.75
N PHE A 343 3.68 25.10 -27.43
CA PHE A 343 3.97 25.02 -28.85
C PHE A 343 5.36 25.58 -29.16
N PHE A 344 5.90 25.20 -30.32
CA PHE A 344 7.16 25.74 -30.79
C PHE A 344 6.94 27.09 -31.49
N ASP A 345 7.49 28.16 -30.93
CA ASP A 345 7.44 29.51 -31.49
C ASP A 345 8.66 29.71 -32.40
N GLU A 346 8.43 29.72 -33.72
CA GLU A 346 9.49 29.87 -34.73
C GLU A 346 10.21 31.23 -34.64
N GLU A 347 9.55 32.29 -34.16
CA GLU A 347 10.16 33.62 -34.02
C GLU A 347 11.11 33.67 -32.82
N LYS A 348 10.79 32.93 -31.76
CA LYS A 348 11.63 32.81 -30.55
C LYS A 348 12.62 31.65 -30.61
N GLY A 349 12.44 30.72 -31.53
CA GLY A 349 13.31 29.56 -31.73
C GLY A 349 13.26 28.55 -30.59
N GLY A 350 12.12 28.40 -29.92
CA GLY A 350 11.96 27.53 -28.76
C GLY A 350 10.50 27.28 -28.38
N PHE A 351 10.27 26.36 -27.44
CA PHE A 351 8.94 26.09 -26.92
C PHE A 351 8.46 27.21 -26.00
N VAL A 352 7.19 27.57 -26.12
CA VAL A 352 6.53 28.57 -25.29
C VAL A 352 5.15 28.11 -24.87
N TRP A 353 4.68 28.68 -23.75
CA TRP A 353 3.32 28.51 -23.28
C TRP A 353 2.35 29.40 -24.05
N ASP A 354 1.16 28.88 -24.37
CA ASP A 354 0.01 29.70 -24.79
C ASP A 354 -0.64 30.33 -23.55
N GLU A 355 -0.14 31.50 -23.16
CA GLU A 355 -0.67 32.27 -22.04
C GLU A 355 -2.16 32.61 -22.21
N GLY A 356 -2.65 32.76 -23.45
CA GLY A 356 -4.05 33.07 -23.73
C GLY A 356 -4.97 31.91 -23.36
N LYS A 357 -4.58 30.68 -23.71
CA LYS A 357 -5.29 29.46 -23.30
C LYS A 357 -5.12 29.19 -21.81
N LEU A 358 -3.94 29.43 -21.23
CA LEU A 358 -3.72 29.33 -19.78
C LEU A 358 -4.63 30.27 -18.98
N VAL A 359 -4.87 31.51 -19.45
CA VAL A 359 -5.80 32.45 -18.81
C VAL A 359 -7.22 31.91 -18.80
N SER A 360 -7.64 31.21 -19.86
CA SER A 360 -8.96 30.54 -19.91
C SER A 360 -9.06 29.32 -18.99
N LEU A 361 -7.92 28.77 -18.58
CA LEU A 361 -7.79 27.67 -17.63
C LEU A 361 -7.52 28.12 -16.19
N ARG A 362 -7.47 29.42 -15.88
CA ARG A 362 -7.22 29.87 -14.49
C ARG A 362 -8.37 29.44 -13.56
N PRO A 363 -8.07 28.92 -12.37
CA PRO A 363 -9.09 28.67 -11.35
C PRO A 363 -9.78 29.99 -10.99
N SER A 364 -11.11 30.02 -10.95
CA SER A 364 -11.84 31.19 -10.47
C SER A 364 -11.66 31.32 -8.96
N ASP A 365 -11.06 32.41 -8.47
CA ASP A 365 -10.88 32.70 -7.04
C ASP A 365 -12.19 33.04 -6.29
N GLN A 366 -13.34 32.57 -6.75
CA GLN A 366 -14.63 32.78 -6.11
C GLN A 366 -15.28 31.45 -5.76
N ASP A 367 -15.13 31.05 -4.51
CA ASP A 367 -16.00 30.09 -3.85
C ASP A 367 -17.14 30.88 -3.20
N ASP A 368 -18.38 30.57 -3.56
CA ASP A 368 -19.55 30.74 -2.69
C ASP A 368 -20.78 30.05 -3.30
N GLY A 369 -21.03 28.83 -2.84
CA GLY A 369 -22.34 28.22 -2.63
C GLY A 369 -23.40 28.35 -3.73
N ALA A 370 -23.58 27.28 -4.52
CA ALA A 370 -24.91 26.91 -5.02
C ALA A 370 -25.00 25.38 -5.21
N LYS A 371 -25.95 24.77 -4.50
CA LYS A 371 -26.45 23.42 -4.78
C LYS A 371 -27.01 23.37 -6.20
N THR A 372 -26.64 22.34 -6.96
CA THR A 372 -27.54 21.73 -7.95
C THR A 372 -27.23 20.24 -8.03
N GLU A 373 -28.31 19.45 -8.04
CA GLU A 373 -28.36 17.99 -8.05
C GLU A 373 -27.57 17.38 -9.22
N PRO A 374 -27.11 16.12 -9.11
CA PRO A 374 -26.47 15.45 -10.24
C PRO A 374 -27.52 15.14 -11.31
N GLU A 375 -27.40 15.76 -12.48
CA GLU A 375 -28.09 15.29 -13.68
C GLU A 375 -27.48 13.95 -14.11
N ASP A 376 -28.34 12.92 -14.18
CA ASP A 376 -28.05 11.61 -14.74
C ASP A 376 -27.74 11.72 -16.24
N THR A 377 -26.46 11.87 -16.59
CA THR A 377 -26.00 11.68 -17.96
C THR A 377 -25.51 10.22 -18.11
N PRO A 378 -26.16 9.37 -18.93
CA PRO A 378 -25.69 8.01 -19.14
C PRO A 378 -24.38 7.99 -19.95
N PRO A 379 -23.52 6.98 -19.76
CA PRO A 379 -22.25 6.89 -20.47
C PRO A 379 -22.47 6.68 -21.98
N PRO A 380 -21.54 7.14 -22.84
CA PRO A 380 -21.60 6.91 -24.28
C PRO A 380 -21.62 5.41 -24.59
N LYS A 381 -22.50 5.02 -25.52
CA LYS A 381 -22.62 3.65 -26.04
C LYS A 381 -21.37 3.23 -26.83
N GLU A 382 -20.89 2.03 -26.49
CA GLU A 382 -20.18 1.05 -27.33
C GLU A 382 -19.28 1.56 -28.46
N LEU A 383 -17.97 1.38 -28.31
CA LEU A 383 -17.10 1.03 -29.42
C LEU A 383 -16.88 -0.49 -29.39
N THR A 384 -17.82 -1.23 -29.97
CA THR A 384 -17.46 -2.46 -30.67
C THR A 384 -17.08 -2.08 -32.09
N VAL A 385 -16.02 -2.72 -32.61
CA VAL A 385 -15.80 -3.19 -34.00
C VAL A 385 -14.32 -3.03 -34.36
N GLY A 386 -13.65 -4.15 -34.64
CA GLY A 386 -12.36 -4.20 -35.32
C GLY A 386 -11.43 -5.29 -34.81
#